data_AF-A0A2A8ZXQ2-F1
#
_entry.id   AF-A0A2A8ZXQ2-F1
#
_cell.length_a   1.000
_cell.length_b   1.000
_cell.length_c   1.000
_cell.angle_alpha   90.00
_cell.angle_beta   90.00
_cell.angle_gamma   90.00
#
_symmetry.space_group_name_H-M   'P 1'
#
loop_
_entity.id
_entity.type
_entity.pdbx_description
1 polymer ?
#
loop_
_entity_poly.entity_id
_entity_poly.type
_entity_poly.pdbx_seq_one_letter_code
_entity_poly.pdbx_strand_id
1 'polypeptide(L)'
;MKIPFNTHTIYVTLDDGKIYELKSDYTKIEVTKILKSSKENPVTVLNKSQFDFAKGYLLNKENPFKIDKEDAKIYHQIGFISVEELNEFII
;
A
#
# COMPACT_ATOMS: atom_id res chain seq x y z
N MET A 1 8.35 5.67 0.49
CA MET A 1 7.18 5.30 1.28
C MET A 1 7.67 4.75 2.58
N LYS A 2 7.48 5.52 3.65
CA LYS A 2 7.83 5.09 5.00
C LYS A 2 6.53 4.67 5.69
N ILE A 3 6.25 3.38 5.70
CA ILE A 3 5.13 2.84 6.48
C ILE A 3 5.55 2.81 7.96
N PRO A 4 4.76 3.38 8.88
CA PRO A 4 5.14 3.52 10.28
C PRO A 4 4.89 2.23 11.10
N PHE A 5 5.49 1.10 10.70
CA PHE A 5 5.32 -0.20 11.38
C PHE A 5 5.74 -0.20 12.86
N ASN A 6 6.64 0.70 13.26
CA ASN A 6 7.12 0.79 14.65
C ASN A 6 6.10 1.43 15.60
N THR A 7 5.11 2.14 15.07
CA THR A 7 4.15 2.90 15.87
C THR A 7 2.71 2.58 15.54
N HIS A 8 2.42 2.04 14.36
CA HIS A 8 1.05 1.77 13.90
C HIS A 8 0.87 0.31 13.51
N THR A 9 -0.33 -0.20 13.76
CA THR A 9 -0.80 -1.41 13.06
C THR A 9 -1.31 -1.01 11.68
N ILE A 10 -0.87 -1.72 10.65
CA ILE A 10 -1.15 -1.37 9.26
C ILE A 10 -2.11 -2.40 8.68
N TYR A 11 -3.23 -1.92 8.14
CA TYR A 11 -4.16 -2.76 7.37
C TYR A 11 -4.16 -2.34 5.91
N VAL A 12 -4.46 -3.30 5.04
CA VAL A 12 -4.58 -3.12 3.61
C VAL A 12 -5.92 -3.69 3.15
N THR A 13 -6.63 -2.97 2.29
CA THR A 13 -7.81 -3.47 1.57
C THR A 13 -7.49 -3.59 0.09
N LEU A 14 -7.86 -4.72 -0.52
CA LEU A 14 -7.66 -5.04 -1.93
C LEU A 14 -9.00 -5.19 -2.65
N ASP A 15 -8.97 -5.40 -3.97
CA ASP A 15 -10.17 -5.49 -4.82
C ASP A 15 -11.05 -6.71 -4.53
N ASP A 16 -10.51 -7.71 -3.83
CA ASP A 16 -11.24 -8.90 -3.40
C ASP A 16 -12.19 -8.64 -2.21
N GLY A 17 -12.25 -7.39 -1.73
CA GLY A 17 -13.10 -6.98 -0.61
C GLY A 17 -12.60 -7.49 0.74
N LYS A 18 -11.41 -8.10 0.79
CA LYS A 18 -10.82 -8.62 2.02
C LYS A 18 -9.93 -7.57 2.70
N ILE A 19 -9.70 -7.81 3.98
CA ILE A 19 -8.83 -6.99 4.83
C ILE A 19 -7.62 -7.83 5.19
N TYR A 20 -6.46 -7.21 5.10
CA TYR A 20 -5.19 -7.82 5.47
C TYR A 20 -4.47 -6.97 6.50
N GLU A 21 -3.85 -7.58 7.50
CA GLU A 21 -2.83 -6.91 8.31
C GLU A 21 -1.48 -7.02 7.59
N LEU A 22 -0.83 -5.89 7.37
CA LEU A 22 0.48 -5.81 6.73
C LEU A 22 1.59 -5.85 7.78
N LYS A 23 2.54 -6.76 7.61
CA LYS A 23 3.72 -6.90 8.46
C LYS A 23 4.88 -6.07 7.93
N SER A 24 5.90 -5.86 8.75
CA SER A 24 7.05 -5.00 8.44
C SER A 24 7.95 -5.52 7.30
N ASP A 25 7.83 -6.80 6.97
CA ASP A 25 8.44 -7.44 5.79
C ASP A 25 7.54 -7.38 4.53
N TYR A 26 6.43 -6.62 4.63
CA TYR A 26 5.38 -6.48 3.62
C TYR A 26 4.63 -7.77 3.26
N THR A 27 4.79 -8.83 4.07
CA THR A 27 3.86 -9.95 4.04
C THR A 27 2.51 -9.53 4.62
N LYS A 28 1.44 -10.23 4.24
CA LYS A 28 0.08 -9.87 4.62
C LYS A 28 -0.69 -11.08 5.13
N ILE A 29 -1.46 -10.88 6.19
CA ILE A 29 -2.29 -11.91 6.83
C ILE A 29 -3.74 -11.48 6.73
N GLU A 30 -4.60 -12.33 6.16
CA GLU A 30 -6.05 -12.06 6.06
C GLU A 30 -6.66 -11.95 7.47
N VAL A 31 -7.47 -10.92 7.71
CA VAL A 31 -8.16 -10.68 8.97
C VAL A 31 -9.64 -10.38 8.73
N THR A 32 -10.48 -10.67 9.73
CA THR A 32 -11.92 -10.49 9.61
C THR A 32 -12.38 -9.05 9.85
N LYS A 33 -11.57 -8.22 10.52
CA LYS A 33 -11.88 -6.82 10.83
C LYS A 33 -10.64 -6.00 11.15
N ILE A 34 -10.75 -4.69 10.94
CA ILE A 34 -9.77 -3.69 11.41
C ILE A 34 -9.98 -3.49 12.92
N LEU A 35 -8.90 -3.53 13.69
CA LEU A 35 -8.94 -3.23 15.12
C LEU A 35 -9.25 -1.75 15.38
N LYS A 36 -9.90 -1.46 16.51
CA LYS A 36 -10.21 -0.08 16.89
C LYS A 36 -8.90 0.67 17.19
N SER A 37 -8.67 1.77 16.48
CA SER A 37 -7.53 2.66 16.71
C SER A 37 -7.57 3.26 18.11
N SER A 38 -6.44 3.27 18.82
CA SER A 38 -6.26 3.97 20.10
C SER A 38 -4.98 4.82 20.08
N LYS A 39 -4.76 5.60 21.13
CA LYS A 39 -3.53 6.41 21.27
C LYS A 39 -2.29 5.51 21.43
N GLU A 40 -2.44 4.39 22.11
CA GLU A 40 -1.38 3.42 22.41
C GLU A 40 -1.15 2.47 21.22
N ASN A 41 -2.20 2.16 20.46
CA ASN A 41 -2.15 1.31 19.28
C ASN A 41 -2.87 2.01 18.12
N PRO A 42 -2.24 3.02 17.49
CA PRO A 42 -2.84 3.70 16.38
C PRO A 42 -2.86 2.78 15.16
N VAL A 43 -3.90 2.94 14.34
CA VAL A 43 -4.15 2.12 13.16
C VAL A 43 -4.11 2.98 11.91
N THR A 44 -3.43 2.47 10.87
CA THR A 44 -3.42 3.03 9.52
C THR A 44 -4.03 2.02 8.56
N VAL A 45 -4.88 2.49 7.65
CA VAL A 45 -5.50 1.66 6.62
C VAL A 45 -5.10 2.18 5.26
N LEU A 46 -4.48 1.34 4.44
CA LEU A 46 -4.15 1.61 3.05
C LEU A 46 -5.22 0.95 2.17
N ASN A 47 -5.95 1.75 1.39
CA ASN A 47 -7.00 1.22 0.52
C ASN A 47 -6.54 1.20 -0.93
N LYS A 48 -6.66 0.05 -1.59
CA LYS A 48 -6.31 -0.06 -3.01
C LYS A 48 -7.12 0.90 -3.87
N SER A 49 -8.41 1.07 -3.61
CA SER A 49 -9.27 2.00 -4.36
C SER A 49 -8.80 3.47 -4.28
N GLN A 50 -8.28 3.90 -3.13
CA GLN A 50 -7.71 5.24 -2.97
C GLN A 50 -6.40 5.38 -3.73
N PHE A 51 -5.58 4.32 -3.73
CA PHE A 51 -4.36 4.28 -4.53
C PHE A 51 -4.69 4.32 -6.03
N ASP A 52 -5.65 3.52 -6.50
CA ASP A 52 -6.05 3.46 -7.91
C ASP A 52 -6.57 4.80 -8.43
N PHE A 53 -7.25 5.58 -7.59
CA PHE A 53 -7.64 6.95 -7.93
C PHE A 53 -6.42 7.86 -8.19
N ALA A 54 -5.34 7.69 -7.41
CA ALA A 54 -4.14 8.50 -7.52
C ALA A 54 -3.07 7.92 -8.48
N LYS A 55 -3.20 6.64 -8.88
CA LYS A 55 -2.09 5.90 -9.54
C LYS A 55 -1.66 6.53 -10.85
N GLY A 56 -2.58 7.10 -11.63
CA GLY A 56 -2.26 7.75 -12.89
C GLY A 56 -1.33 8.96 -12.72
N TYR A 57 -1.38 9.62 -11.56
CA TYR A 57 -0.43 10.67 -11.20
C TYR A 57 0.86 10.08 -10.62
N LEU A 58 0.74 9.15 -9.67
CA LEU A 58 1.88 8.58 -8.94
C LEU A 58 2.83 7.77 -9.83
N LEU A 59 2.31 7.11 -10.87
CA LEU A 59 3.06 6.28 -11.81
C LEU A 59 3.40 6.98 -13.13
N ASN A 60 3.04 8.25 -13.30
CA ASN A 60 3.43 9.00 -14.48
C ASN A 60 4.92 9.39 -14.40
N LYS A 61 5.75 8.90 -15.32
CA LYS A 61 7.19 9.19 -15.39
C LYS A 61 7.52 10.68 -15.52
N GLU A 62 6.66 11.43 -16.20
CA GLU A 62 6.83 12.87 -16.43
C GLU A 62 6.44 13.70 -15.21
N ASN A 63 5.70 13.12 -14.28
CA ASN A 63 5.30 13.82 -13.07
C ASN A 63 6.52 14.03 -12.13
N PRO A 64 6.82 15.26 -11.69
CA PRO A 64 7.88 15.53 -10.72
C PRO A 64 7.58 14.96 -9.32
N PHE A 65 6.30 14.73 -9.00
CA PHE A 65 5.85 14.17 -7.72
C PHE A 65 5.48 12.68 -7.80
N LYS A 66 5.94 11.99 -8.85
CA LYS A 66 5.82 10.53 -8.94
C LYS A 66 6.51 9.86 -7.75
N ILE A 67 6.07 8.64 -7.44
CA ILE A 67 6.75 7.82 -6.45
C ILE A 67 8.14 7.39 -6.95
N ASP A 68 9.01 6.96 -6.04
CA ASP A 68 10.30 6.38 -6.47
C ASP A 68 10.15 4.89 -6.83
N LYS A 69 11.24 4.30 -7.35
CA LYS A 69 11.24 2.89 -7.78
C LYS A 69 11.05 1.91 -6.61
N GLU A 70 11.54 2.24 -5.42
CA GLU A 70 11.40 1.37 -4.25
C GLU A 70 9.95 1.37 -3.76
N ASP A 71 9.29 2.53 -3.82
CA ASP A 71 7.88 2.67 -3.50
C ASP A 71 6.99 1.88 -4.46
N ALA A 72 7.28 1.94 -5.76
CA ALA A 72 6.56 1.16 -6.74
C ALA A 72 6.70 -0.36 -6.47
N LYS A 73 7.89 -0.83 -6.09
CA LYS A 73 8.10 -2.24 -5.69
C LYS A 73 7.33 -2.61 -4.43
N ILE A 74 7.29 -1.74 -3.43
CA ILE A 74 6.50 -1.97 -2.21
C ILE A 74 5.01 -2.05 -2.56
N TYR A 75 4.50 -1.10 -3.35
CA TYR A 75 3.11 -1.11 -3.79
C TYR A 75 2.77 -2.35 -4.63
N HIS A 76 3.72 -2.86 -5.42
CA HIS A 76 3.56 -4.16 -6.08
C HIS A 76 3.49 -5.32 -5.07
N GLN A 77 4.41 -5.39 -4.11
CA GLN A 77 4.46 -6.45 -3.10
C GLN A 77 3.19 -6.52 -2.24
N ILE A 78 2.62 -5.37 -1.87
CA ILE A 78 1.37 -5.33 -1.11
C ILE A 78 0.14 -5.68 -1.98
N GLY A 79 0.25 -5.59 -3.30
CA GLY A 79 -0.79 -5.94 -4.27
C GLY A 79 -1.57 -4.76 -4.85
N PHE A 80 -1.02 -3.55 -4.79
CA PHE A 80 -1.66 -2.34 -5.33
C PHE A 80 -1.32 -2.11 -6.81
N ILE A 81 -0.12 -2.50 -7.23
CA ILE A 81 0.38 -2.36 -8.60
C ILE A 81 0.59 -3.75 -9.20
N SER A 82 0.13 -3.96 -10.44
CA SER A 82 0.39 -5.21 -11.18
C SER A 82 1.86 -5.32 -11.62
N VAL A 83 2.29 -6.51 -12.06
CA VAL A 83 3.67 -6.65 -12.56
C VAL A 83 3.88 -5.86 -13.85
N GLU A 84 2.85 -5.75 -14.69
CA GLU A 84 2.84 -4.97 -15.92
C GLU A 84 3.01 -3.47 -15.62
N GLU A 85 2.18 -2.93 -14.72
CA GLU A 85 2.25 -1.52 -14.30
C GLU A 85 3.62 -1.19 -13.68
N LEU A 86 4.18 -2.10 -12.89
CA LEU A 86 5.51 -1.94 -12.31
C LEU A 86 6.60 -1.88 -13.38
N ASN A 87 6.56 -2.79 -14.35
CA ASN A 87 7.52 -2.84 -15.45
C ASN A 87 7.43 -1.59 -16.31
N GLU A 88 6.22 -1.17 -16.67
CA GLU A 88 5.99 0.08 -17.39
C GLU A 88 6.53 1.29 -16.64
N PHE A 89 6.44 1.31 -15.31
CA PHE A 89 6.97 2.41 -14.50
C PHE A 89 8.51 2.42 -14.42
N ILE A 90 9.14 1.25 -14.28
CA ILE A 90 10.58 1.13 -14.00
C ILE A 90 11.45 1.27 -15.26
N ILE A 91 10.97 0.75 -16.40
CA ILE A 91 11.69 0.66 -17.69
C ILE A 91 11.52 1.96 -18.46
#